data_AF-A0A0P8X244-F1
#
_entry.id   AF-A0A0P8X244-F1
#
_cell.length_a   1.000
_cell.length_b   1.000
_cell.length_c   1.000
_cell.angle_alpha   90.00
_cell.angle_beta   90.00
_cell.angle_gamma   90.00
#
_symmetry.space_group_name_H-M   'P 1'
#
loop_
_entity.id
_entity.type
_entity.pdbx_description
1 polymer ?
#
loop_
_entity_poly.entity_id
_entity_poly.type
_entity_poly.pdbx_seq_one_letter_code
_entity_poly.pdbx_strand_id
1 'polypeptide(L)'
;MPNKSLRILIADAQHFNRLRIERLFNQLGYFRVAPVQSLDELLPLVVYGCEPLDLVLVNGAMANGALDLFNFLADNPQVHHALVFNEQQTSLAPVSGKVQVSQAALPDLASITQLMSTVDRPLPFVGTVISVR
;
A
#
# COMPACT_ATOMS: atom_id res chain seq x y z
N MET A 1 10.39 14.35 7.84
CA MET A 1 11.29 13.49 7.05
C MET A 1 10.55 12.20 6.79
N PRO A 2 10.62 11.62 5.57
CA PRO A 2 9.88 10.41 5.26
C PRO A 2 10.37 9.24 6.13
N ASN A 3 9.44 8.44 6.64
CA ASN A 3 9.77 7.25 7.41
C ASN A 3 10.36 6.16 6.50
N LYS A 4 11.69 6.03 6.52
CA LYS A 4 12.44 5.08 5.68
C LYS A 4 12.22 3.61 6.07
N SER A 5 11.58 3.36 7.21
CA SER A 5 11.31 2.01 7.72
C SER A 5 10.01 1.41 7.18
N LEU A 6 9.20 2.19 6.45
CA LEU A 6 7.91 1.73 5.93
C LEU A 6 8.08 0.55 4.98
N ARG A 7 7.39 -0.55 5.28
CA ARG A 7 7.37 -1.80 4.52
C ARG A 7 6.29 -1.70 3.45
N ILE A 8 6.71 -1.49 2.22
CA ILE A 8 5.82 -1.30 1.07
C ILE A 8 5.85 -2.57 0.23
N LEU A 9 4.70 -3.13 -0.10
CA LEU A 9 4.56 -4.27 -0.99
C LEU A 9 3.89 -3.81 -2.30
N ILE A 10 4.44 -4.18 -3.45
CA ILE A 10 3.84 -3.89 -4.77
C ILE A 10 3.53 -5.21 -5.47
N ALA A 11 2.25 -5.45 -5.74
CA ALA A 11 1.75 -6.64 -6.40
C ALA A 11 1.14 -6.32 -7.76
N ASP A 12 1.82 -6.74 -8.82
CA ASP A 12 1.34 -6.58 -10.20
C ASP A 12 1.92 -7.71 -11.04
N ALA A 13 1.16 -8.29 -11.97
CA ALA A 13 1.68 -9.28 -12.91
C ALA A 13 2.75 -8.71 -13.85
N GLN A 14 2.64 -7.43 -14.22
CA GLN A 14 3.52 -6.76 -15.18
C GLN A 14 4.79 -6.24 -14.50
N HIS A 15 5.95 -6.80 -14.86
CA HIS A 15 7.25 -6.39 -14.29
C HIS A 15 7.55 -4.89 -14.49
N PHE A 16 7.19 -4.34 -15.65
CA PHE A 16 7.42 -2.92 -15.95
C PHE A 16 6.67 -1.98 -15.01
N ASN A 17 5.43 -2.35 -14.63
CA ASN A 17 4.62 -1.58 -13.70
C ASN A 17 5.26 -1.57 -12.32
N ARG A 18 5.70 -2.73 -11.83
CA ARG A 18 6.39 -2.87 -10.53
C ARG A 18 7.62 -1.97 -10.47
N LEU A 19 8.49 -2.04 -11.48
CA LEU A 19 9.71 -1.24 -11.54
C LEU A 19 9.41 0.26 -11.58
N ARG A 20 8.35 0.66 -12.31
CA ARG A 20 7.94 2.07 -12.38
C ARG A 20 7.45 2.59 -11.04
N ILE A 21 6.59 1.84 -10.36
CA ILE A 21 6.04 2.22 -9.05
C ILE A 21 7.17 2.24 -8.00
N GLU A 22 8.05 1.25 -8.00
CA GLU A 22 9.21 1.19 -7.11
C GLU A 22 10.11 2.42 -7.28
N ARG A 23 10.38 2.85 -8.53
CA ARG A 23 11.15 4.07 -8.80
C ARG A 23 10.49 5.32 -8.23
N LEU A 24 9.17 5.43 -8.27
CA LEU A 24 8.44 6.56 -7.68
C LEU A 24 8.61 6.59 -6.15
N PHE A 25 8.53 5.43 -5.49
CA PHE A 25 8.80 5.33 -4.05
C PHE A 25 10.25 5.69 -3.69
N ASN A 26 11.22 5.21 -4.47
CA ASN A 26 12.63 5.53 -4.29
C ASN A 26 12.89 7.04 -4.43
N GLN A 27 12.22 7.72 -5.37
CA GLN A 27 12.30 9.19 -5.53
C GLN A 27 11.77 9.95 -4.32
N LEU A 28 10.76 9.40 -3.63
CA LEU A 28 10.20 9.97 -2.41
C LEU A 28 10.99 9.59 -1.15
N GLY A 29 12.04 8.77 -1.28
CA GLY A 29 12.92 8.36 -0.19
C GLY A 29 12.49 7.10 0.57
N TYR A 30 11.56 6.32 0.01
CA TYR A 30 11.15 5.02 0.54
C TYR A 30 11.87 3.91 -0.22
N PHE A 31 12.66 3.10 0.49
CA PHE A 31 13.55 2.10 -0.13
C PHE A 31 13.19 0.66 0.22
N ARG A 32 12.33 0.43 1.22
CA ARG A 32 11.93 -0.91 1.66
C ARG A 32 10.68 -1.36 0.91
N VAL A 33 10.84 -1.48 -0.41
CA VAL A 33 9.78 -1.85 -1.35
C VAL A 33 10.01 -3.29 -1.82
N ALA A 34 9.02 -4.17 -1.61
CA ALA A 34 9.05 -5.55 -2.05
C ALA A 34 8.10 -5.75 -3.24
N PRO A 35 8.59 -6.12 -4.44
CA PRO A 35 7.73 -6.47 -5.57
C PRO A 35 7.30 -7.94 -5.54
N VAL A 36 6.04 -8.22 -5.87
CA VAL A 36 5.50 -9.57 -6.09
C VAL A 36 4.72 -9.63 -7.39
N GLN A 37 4.76 -10.79 -8.06
CA GLN A 37 4.24 -10.93 -9.42
C GLN A 37 2.90 -11.67 -9.52
N SER A 38 2.46 -12.33 -8.46
CA SER A 38 1.25 -13.15 -8.46
C SER A 38 0.51 -13.07 -7.13
N LEU A 39 -0.77 -13.47 -7.16
CA LEU A 39 -1.56 -13.64 -5.93
C LEU A 39 -0.95 -14.71 -5.01
N ASP A 40 -0.41 -15.79 -5.57
CA ASP A 40 0.20 -16.88 -4.79
C ASP A 40 1.43 -16.41 -3.98
N GLU A 41 2.14 -15.39 -4.45
CA GLU A 41 3.22 -14.74 -3.70
C GLU A 41 2.70 -13.67 -2.73
N LEU A 42 1.62 -12.97 -3.08
CA LEU A 42 1.00 -11.95 -2.25
C LEU A 42 0.37 -12.55 -0.99
N LEU A 43 -0.41 -13.61 -1.13
CA LEU A 43 -1.21 -14.19 -0.06
C LEU A 43 -0.34 -14.59 1.15
N PRO A 44 0.78 -15.31 0.99
CA PRO A 44 1.60 -15.69 2.15
C PRO A 44 2.22 -14.50 2.87
N LEU A 45 2.57 -13.44 2.15
CA LEU A 45 3.17 -12.24 2.75
C LEU A 45 2.17 -11.41 3.54
N VAL A 46 0.91 -11.40 3.10
CA VAL A 46 -0.18 -10.66 3.74
C VAL A 46 -0.83 -11.44 4.89
N VAL A 47 -0.86 -12.78 4.80
CA VAL A 47 -1.53 -13.66 5.78
C VAL A 47 -0.57 -14.22 6.81
N TYR A 48 0.65 -14.57 6.41
CA TYR A 48 1.65 -15.23 7.25
C TYR A 48 2.89 -14.36 7.48
N GLY A 49 2.83 -13.07 7.14
CA GLY A 49 3.92 -12.13 7.41
C GLY A 49 4.22 -12.06 8.91
N CYS A 50 5.49 -12.19 9.30
CA CYS A 50 5.91 -12.00 10.71
C CYS A 50 5.80 -10.54 11.16
N GLU A 51 5.83 -9.60 10.22
CA GLU A 51 5.71 -8.17 10.48
C GLU A 51 4.57 -7.59 9.62
N PRO A 52 3.83 -6.60 10.15
CA PRO A 52 2.80 -5.91 9.39
C PRO A 52 3.38 -5.12 8.23
N LEU A 53 2.56 -4.92 7.21
CA LEU A 53 2.86 -4.13 6.02
C LEU A 53 2.23 -2.75 6.20
N ASP A 54 3.07 -1.72 6.08
CA ASP A 54 2.61 -0.34 6.20
C ASP A 54 1.76 0.06 4.99
N LEU A 55 2.15 -0.41 3.80
CA LEU A 55 1.43 -0.13 2.56
C LEU A 55 1.48 -1.31 1.58
N VAL A 56 0.33 -1.67 1.01
CA VAL A 56 0.20 -2.69 -0.03
C VAL A 56 -0.43 -2.09 -1.28
N LEU A 57 0.29 -2.07 -2.40
CA LEU A 57 -0.22 -1.67 -3.71
C LEU A 57 -0.53 -2.92 -4.52
N VAL A 58 -1.74 -3.05 -5.02
CA VAL A 58 -2.15 -4.22 -5.82
C VAL A 58 -2.84 -3.76 -7.10
N ASN A 59 -2.44 -4.35 -8.23
CA ASN A 59 -3.16 -4.19 -9.48
C ASN A 59 -4.45 -5.03 -9.45
N GLY A 60 -5.61 -4.39 -9.53
CA GLY A 60 -6.92 -5.04 -9.55
C GLY A 60 -7.06 -6.06 -10.69
N ALA A 61 -6.43 -5.80 -11.84
CA ALA A 61 -6.45 -6.73 -12.97
C ALA A 61 -5.71 -8.05 -12.70
N MET A 62 -4.83 -8.10 -11.69
CA MET A 62 -4.12 -9.34 -11.34
C MET A 62 -5.06 -10.40 -10.74
N ALA A 63 -6.14 -9.98 -10.08
CA ALA A 63 -7.09 -10.92 -9.50
C ALA A 63 -8.06 -11.50 -10.52
N ASN A 64 -8.33 -10.82 -11.64
CA ASN A 64 -9.23 -11.26 -12.70
C ASN A 64 -10.57 -11.85 -12.20
N GLY A 65 -11.11 -11.31 -11.10
CA GLY A 65 -12.33 -11.79 -10.44
C GLY A 65 -12.19 -13.06 -9.59
N ALA A 66 -11.01 -13.67 -9.51
CA ALA A 66 -10.75 -14.85 -8.67
C ALA A 66 -10.70 -14.52 -7.17
N LEU A 67 -10.37 -13.28 -6.82
CA LEU A 67 -10.30 -12.81 -5.44
C LEU A 67 -10.77 -11.35 -5.36
N ASP A 68 -11.63 -11.08 -4.38
CA ASP A 68 -11.96 -9.70 -4.01
C ASP A 68 -10.81 -9.10 -3.19
N LEU A 69 -9.88 -8.46 -3.90
CA LEU A 69 -8.70 -7.82 -3.31
C LEU A 69 -9.06 -6.74 -2.29
N PHE A 70 -10.15 -6.02 -2.53
CA PHE A 70 -10.58 -4.95 -1.65
C PHE A 70 -10.98 -5.53 -0.28
N ASN A 71 -11.90 -6.50 -0.28
CA ASN A 71 -12.37 -7.12 0.96
C ASN A 71 -11.25 -7.89 1.65
N PHE A 72 -10.42 -8.62 0.89
CA PHE A 72 -9.26 -9.30 1.44
C PHE A 72 -8.35 -8.32 2.20
N LEU A 73 -7.90 -7.23 1.59
CA LEU A 73 -7.00 -6.27 2.26
C LEU A 73 -7.71 -5.52 3.41
N ALA A 74 -9.02 -5.27 3.28
CA ALA A 74 -9.84 -4.65 4.31
C ALA A 74 -10.00 -5.54 5.56
N ASP A 75 -10.05 -6.85 5.41
CA ASP A 75 -10.21 -7.78 6.53
C ASP A 75 -8.87 -8.16 7.18
N ASN A 76 -7.75 -8.01 6.47
CA ASN A 76 -6.44 -8.38 6.98
C ASN A 76 -5.86 -7.36 7.99
N PRO A 77 -5.62 -7.73 9.27
CA PRO A 77 -5.08 -6.82 10.27
C PRO A 77 -3.59 -6.51 10.07
N GLN A 78 -2.86 -7.35 9.31
CA GLN A 78 -1.45 -7.13 9.00
C GLN A 78 -1.22 -5.98 8.01
N VAL A 79 -2.29 -5.51 7.34
CA VAL A 79 -2.21 -4.45 6.35
C VAL A 79 -2.70 -3.14 6.98
N HIS A 80 -1.80 -2.18 7.17
CA HIS A 80 -2.15 -0.87 7.71
C HIS A 80 -2.79 0.05 6.67
N HIS A 81 -2.25 0.05 5.45
CA HIS A 81 -2.82 0.76 4.31
C HIS A 81 -2.72 -0.07 3.04
N ALA A 82 -3.68 0.09 2.15
CA ALA A 82 -3.65 -0.54 0.84
C ALA A 82 -4.18 0.39 -0.26
N LEU A 83 -3.65 0.22 -1.48
CA LEU A 83 -4.14 0.84 -2.69
C LEU A 83 -4.38 -0.23 -3.75
N VAL A 84 -5.64 -0.41 -4.16
CA VAL A 84 -6.01 -1.22 -5.31
C VAL A 84 -6.13 -0.30 -6.52
N PHE A 85 -5.21 -0.40 -7.48
CA PHE A 85 -5.22 0.42 -8.70
C PHE A 85 -5.66 -0.40 -9.92
N ASN A 86 -6.04 0.25 -11.01
CA ASN A 86 -6.58 -0.40 -12.21
C ASN A 86 -7.80 -1.29 -11.89
N GLU A 87 -8.62 -0.84 -10.95
CA GLU A 87 -9.83 -1.52 -10.52
C GLU A 87 -11.02 -0.91 -11.30
N GLN A 88 -11.79 -1.78 -11.98
CA GLN A 88 -12.86 -1.38 -12.90
C GLN A 88 -14.24 -1.39 -12.22
N GLN A 89 -14.36 -1.92 -11.00
CA GLN A 89 -15.64 -2.03 -10.31
C GLN A 89 -16.11 -0.64 -9.89
N THR A 90 -17.17 -0.22 -10.56
CA THR A 90 -17.84 1.09 -10.46
C THR A 90 -18.65 1.26 -9.16
N SER A 91 -18.41 0.45 -8.12
CA SER A 91 -19.16 0.57 -6.89
C SER A 91 -18.59 1.70 -6.04
N LEU A 92 -19.20 2.88 -6.19
CA LEU A 92 -19.06 4.04 -5.32
C LEU A 92 -19.07 3.62 -3.84
N ALA A 93 -17.87 3.62 -3.24
CA ALA A 93 -17.55 3.39 -1.83
C ALA A 93 -17.77 1.94 -1.32
N PRO A 94 -16.71 1.34 -0.73
CA PRO A 94 -16.28 1.77 0.59
C PRO A 94 -14.82 2.19 0.56
N VAL A 95 -14.52 3.44 0.93
CA VAL A 95 -13.20 3.72 1.48
C VAL A 95 -13.24 3.14 2.89
N SER A 96 -12.90 1.86 3.04
CA SER A 96 -12.51 1.38 4.38
C SER A 96 -11.28 2.21 4.73
N GLY A 97 -11.22 2.84 5.91
CA GLY A 97 -10.24 3.89 6.22
C GLY A 97 -8.77 3.54 5.92
N LYS A 98 -8.44 2.24 5.77
CA LYS A 98 -7.15 1.72 5.34
C LYS A 98 -7.01 1.36 3.85
N VAL A 99 -8.07 1.01 3.11
CA VAL A 99 -7.99 0.58 1.69
C VAL A 99 -8.54 1.65 0.76
N GLN A 100 -7.71 2.11 -0.16
CA GLN A 100 -8.08 3.05 -1.22
C GLN A 100 -8.19 2.31 -2.56
N VAL A 101 -9.09 2.78 -3.42
CA VAL A 101 -9.29 2.23 -4.77
C VAL A 101 -9.06 3.33 -5.80
N SER A 102 -8.33 3.00 -6.87
CA SER A 102 -8.06 3.91 -7.98
C SER A 102 -8.37 3.22 -9.31
N GLN A 103 -9.08 3.93 -10.17
CA GLN A 103 -9.37 3.49 -11.55
C GLN A 103 -8.19 3.73 -12.50
N ALA A 104 -7.15 4.45 -12.05
CA ALA A 104 -5.99 4.71 -12.88
C ALA A 104 -5.21 3.40 -13.14
N ALA A 105 -4.85 3.17 -14.40
CA ALA A 105 -4.08 1.97 -14.80
C ALA A 105 -2.72 1.87 -14.08
N LEU A 106 -2.10 3.02 -13.81
CA LEU A 106 -0.87 3.14 -13.05
C LEU A 106 -0.92 4.40 -12.18
N PRO A 107 -0.50 4.34 -10.91
CA PRO A 107 -0.38 5.53 -10.09
C PRO A 107 0.80 6.39 -10.56
N ASP A 108 0.61 7.70 -10.52
CA ASP A 108 1.63 8.70 -10.81
C ASP A 108 2.28 9.25 -9.53
N LEU A 109 3.30 10.11 -9.68
CA LEU A 109 4.02 10.66 -8.53
C LEU A 109 3.09 11.46 -7.61
N ALA A 110 2.14 12.22 -8.17
CA ALA A 110 1.19 13.01 -7.40
C ALA A 110 0.28 12.12 -6.56
N SER A 111 -0.28 11.05 -7.16
CA SER A 111 -1.12 10.07 -6.46
C SER A 111 -0.37 9.35 -5.34
N ILE A 112 0.88 8.92 -5.59
CA ILE A 112 1.70 8.28 -4.55
C ILE A 112 2.06 9.28 -3.45
N THR A 113 2.36 10.53 -3.78
CA THR A 113 2.65 11.57 -2.78
C THR A 113 1.44 11.81 -1.88
N GLN A 114 0.24 11.89 -2.47
CA GLN A 114 -1.01 12.04 -1.72
C GLN A 114 -1.28 10.80 -0.84
N LEU A 115 -1.08 9.59 -1.36
CA LEU A 115 -1.19 8.36 -0.59
C LEU A 115 -0.24 8.37 0.62
N MET A 116 1.02 8.71 0.39
CA MET A 116 2.03 8.75 1.45
C MET A 116 1.76 9.83 2.50
N SER A 117 1.05 10.91 2.18
CA SER A 117 0.60 11.87 3.19
C SER A 117 -0.37 11.26 4.22
N THR A 118 -1.06 10.17 3.84
CA THR A 118 -1.96 9.43 4.72
C THR A 118 -1.21 8.34 5.48
N VAL A 119 -0.31 7.62 4.79
CA VAL A 119 0.46 6.47 5.31
C VAL A 119 1.57 6.92 6.26
N ASP A 120 2.41 7.85 5.81
CA ASP A 120 3.52 8.40 6.60
C ASP A 120 3.05 9.61 7.40
N ARG A 121 1.97 9.41 8.19
CA ARG A 121 1.50 10.47 9.07
C ARG A 121 2.56 10.67 10.15
N PRO A 122 3.12 11.88 10.31
CA PRO A 122 4.01 12.15 11.42
C PRO A 122 3.24 11.85 12.71
N LEU A 123 3.75 10.94 13.53
CA LEU A 123 3.25 10.75 14.89
C LEU A 123 3.18 12.15 15.52
N PRO A 124 2.03 12.58 16.08
CA PRO A 124 1.99 13.82 16.82
C PRO A 124 3.07 13.71 17.89
N PHE A 125 3.99 14.67 17.90
CA PHE A 125 5.09 14.71 18.84
C PHE A 125 4.46 14.79 20.24
N VAL A 126 4.28 13.65 20.92
CA VAL A 126 3.83 13.61 22.32
C VAL A 126 5.04 14.06 23.12
N GLY A 127 5.21 15.37 23.21
CA GLY A 127 6.13 16.01 24.13
C GLY A 127 5.68 15.65 25.54
N THR A 128 6.17 14.52 26.05
CA THR A 128 6.06 14.20 27.47
C THR A 128 6.96 15.21 28.16
N VAL A 129 6.35 16.30 28.62
CA VAL A 129 6.99 17.25 29.54
C VAL A 129 7.18 16.48 30.84
N ILE A 130 8.33 15.82 30.98
CA ILE A 130 8.75 15.27 32.27
C ILE A 130 9.03 16.50 33.14
N SER A 131 8.03 16.89 33.93
CA SER A 131 8.15 17.90 34.96
C SER A 131 9.18 17.41 35.97
N VAL A 132 10.37 18.02 35.96
CA VAL A 132 11.38 17.85 37.00
C VAL A 132 10.82 18.45 38.30
N ARG A 133 10.77 17.65 39.36
CA ARG A 133 10.67 18.11 40.75
C ARG A 133 11.82 17.50 41.54
#